data_AF-A0A838QBC2-F1
#
_entry.id   AF-A0A838QBC2-F1
#
_cell.length_a   1.000
_cell.length_b   1.000
_cell.length_c   1.000
_cell.angle_alpha   90.00
_cell.angle_beta   90.00
_cell.angle_gamma   90.00
#
_symmetry.space_group_name_H-M   'P 1'
#
loop_
_entity.id
_entity.type
_entity.pdbx_description
1 polymer ?
#
loop_
_entity_poly.entity_id
_entity_poly.type
_entity_poly.pdbx_seq_one_letter_code
_entity_poly.pdbx_strand_id
1 'polypeptide(L)'
;MPTEREYKYTKAKDETTAVPQSPKEQRQRYADLVSNSTLRTMHEIWESDRHGHVKTISLTGLVEHVDAATGRDARTTLMAVAASREQFEQLDLSRVKPADTLRHLNASVSKDMHALVPIGSATSVRGH
;
A
#
# COMPACT_ATOMS: atom_id res chain seq x y z
N MET A 1 -8.44 9.78 -1.58
CA MET A 1 -8.31 9.33 -2.98
C MET A 1 -9.53 9.82 -3.75
N PRO A 2 -9.39 10.33 -4.97
CA PRO A 2 -10.55 10.73 -5.78
C PRO A 2 -11.53 9.57 -5.95
N THR A 3 -12.82 9.85 -5.75
CA THR A 3 -13.91 8.88 -5.88
C THR A 3 -14.49 8.84 -7.29
N GLU A 4 -14.15 9.82 -8.11
CA GLU A 4 -14.57 9.96 -9.50
C GLU A 4 -13.57 9.23 -10.40
N ARG A 5 -14.08 8.51 -11.39
CA ARG A 5 -13.28 7.76 -12.35
C ARG A 5 -12.94 8.60 -13.57
N GLU A 6 -13.93 9.32 -14.08
CA GLU A 6 -13.86 10.10 -15.30
C GLU A 6 -14.95 11.18 -15.28
N TYR A 7 -14.77 12.21 -16.10
CA TYR A 7 -15.76 13.24 -16.36
C TYR A 7 -16.21 13.12 -17.81
N LYS A 8 -17.53 13.11 -18.04
CA LYS A 8 -18.14 13.03 -19.36
C LYS A 8 -18.87 14.32 -19.68
N TYR A 9 -18.45 14.97 -20.75
CA TYR A 9 -19.11 16.16 -21.28
C TYR A 9 -20.16 15.77 -22.33
N THR A 10 -21.39 16.27 -22.17
CA THR A 10 -22.50 16.04 -23.11
C THR A 10 -22.86 17.34 -23.82
N LYS A 11 -22.41 17.51 -25.07
CA LYS A 11 -22.58 18.73 -25.87
C LYS A 11 -24.05 19.17 -26.01
N ALA A 12 -24.99 18.24 -26.16
CA ALA A 12 -26.41 18.57 -26.35
C ALA A 12 -27.04 19.27 -25.14
N LYS A 13 -26.46 19.08 -23.95
CA LYS A 13 -26.93 19.69 -22.68
C LYS A 13 -25.95 20.73 -22.12
N ASP A 14 -24.80 20.91 -22.76
CA ASP A 14 -23.67 21.69 -22.23
C ASP A 14 -23.34 21.32 -20.77
N GLU A 15 -23.28 20.01 -20.48
CA GLU A 15 -23.20 19.49 -19.11
C GLU A 15 -21.99 18.56 -18.94
N THR A 16 -21.26 18.72 -17.83
CA THR A 16 -20.18 17.80 -17.41
C THR A 16 -20.65 16.94 -16.25
N THR A 17 -20.64 15.62 -16.45
CA THR A 17 -21.09 14.65 -15.45
C THR A 17 -19.93 13.82 -14.94
N ALA A 18 -19.82 13.68 -13.62
CA ALA A 18 -18.84 12.81 -12.99
C ALA A 18 -19.33 11.35 -13.03
N VAL A 19 -18.45 10.43 -13.38
CA VAL A 19 -18.71 8.99 -13.30
C VAL A 19 -18.01 8.45 -12.06
N PRO A 20 -18.74 7.94 -11.05
CA PRO A 20 -18.13 7.44 -9.83
C PRO A 20 -17.36 6.14 -10.08
N GLN A 21 -16.31 5.93 -9.29
CA GLN A 21 -15.61 4.66 -9.19
C GLN A 21 -16.48 3.64 -8.45
N SER A 22 -16.49 2.42 -8.95
CA SER A 22 -17.06 1.28 -8.22
C SER A 22 -16.29 1.03 -6.91
N PRO A 23 -16.94 0.45 -5.88
CA PRO A 23 -16.26 0.10 -4.62
C PRO A 23 -15.03 -0.80 -4.83
N LYS A 24 -15.08 -1.68 -5.84
CA LYS A 24 -13.95 -2.54 -6.21
C LYS A 24 -12.75 -1.74 -6.72
N GLU A 25 -12.98 -0.74 -7.57
CA GLU A 25 -11.92 0.15 -8.08
C GLU A 25 -11.28 0.95 -6.95
N GLN A 26 -12.08 1.48 -6.02
CA GLN A 26 -11.58 2.25 -4.88
C GLN A 26 -10.69 1.38 -3.97
N ARG A 27 -11.16 0.17 -3.63
CA ARG A 27 -10.38 -0.81 -2.86
C ARG A 27 -9.06 -1.15 -3.53
N GLN A 28 -9.09 -1.44 -4.84
CA GLN A 28 -7.91 -1.79 -5.61
C GLN A 28 -6.90 -0.64 -5.67
N ARG A 29 -7.34 0.58 -5.99
CA ARG A 29 -6.46 1.76 -6.05
C ARG A 29 -5.79 2.06 -4.71
N TYR A 30 -6.53 1.90 -3.62
CA TYR A 30 -5.98 2.11 -2.28
C TYR A 30 -4.93 1.05 -1.93
N ALA A 31 -5.22 -0.23 -2.20
CA ALA A 31 -4.28 -1.31 -1.99
C ALA A 31 -3.01 -1.17 -2.85
N ASP A 32 -3.17 -0.76 -4.11
CA ASP A 32 -2.04 -0.51 -5.02
C ASP A 32 -1.18 0.67 -4.55
N LEU A 33 -1.80 1.77 -4.09
CA LEU A 33 -1.08 2.91 -3.53
C LEU A 33 -0.21 2.49 -2.35
N VAL A 34 -0.79 1.79 -1.38
CA VAL A 34 -0.05 1.33 -0.19
C VAL A 34 1.07 0.39 -0.59
N SER A 35 0.78 -0.60 -1.45
CA SER A 35 1.77 -1.60 -1.87
C SER A 35 2.96 -0.97 -2.62
N ASN A 36 2.69 -0.06 -3.56
CA ASN A 36 3.73 0.67 -4.29
C ASN A 36 4.54 1.56 -3.34
N SER A 37 3.88 2.26 -2.41
CA SER A 37 4.55 3.14 -1.46
C SER A 37 5.49 2.36 -0.53
N THR A 38 5.08 1.18 -0.07
CA THR A 38 5.92 0.27 0.71
C THR A 38 7.17 -0.13 -0.06
N LEU A 39 7.01 -0.69 -1.27
CA LEU A 39 8.14 -1.17 -2.08
C LEU A 39 9.08 -0.03 -2.47
N ARG A 40 8.53 1.13 -2.85
CA ARG A 40 9.32 2.30 -3.17
C ARG A 40 10.12 2.79 -1.97
N THR A 41 9.52 2.84 -0.79
CA THR A 41 10.23 3.26 0.44
C THR A 41 11.43 2.34 0.73
N MET A 42 11.25 1.02 0.62
CA MET A 42 12.36 0.08 0.81
C MET A 42 13.44 0.26 -0.25
N HIS A 43 13.05 0.42 -1.52
CA HIS A 43 13.97 0.66 -2.62
C HIS A 43 14.82 1.92 -2.40
N GLU A 44 14.19 3.05 -2.07
CA GLU A 44 14.87 4.35 -1.90
C GLU A 44 15.87 4.32 -0.73
N ILE A 45 15.56 3.58 0.35
CA ILE A 45 16.50 3.39 1.48
C ILE A 45 17.76 2.65 1.02
N TRP A 46 17.61 1.53 0.29
CA TRP A 46 18.77 0.77 -0.20
C TRP A 46 19.53 1.45 -1.34
N GLU A 47 18.83 2.18 -2.21
CA GLU A 47 19.45 3.02 -3.25
C GLU A 47 20.32 4.12 -2.63
N SER A 48 19.83 4.73 -1.54
CA SER A 48 20.56 5.77 -0.81
C SER A 48 21.76 5.23 -0.02
N ASP A 49 21.69 3.97 0.43
CA ASP A 49 22.77 3.28 1.15
C ASP A 49 23.83 2.70 0.20
N ARG A 50 24.62 3.59 -0.43
CA ARG A 50 25.67 3.21 -1.39
C ARG A 50 26.79 2.33 -0.80
N HIS A 51 27.02 2.42 0.51
CA HIS A 51 28.07 1.67 1.20
C HIS A 51 27.59 0.31 1.72
N GLY A 52 26.30 -0.02 1.57
CA GLY A 52 25.81 -1.35 1.90
C GLY A 52 25.68 -1.63 3.39
N HIS A 53 25.46 -0.62 4.24
CA HIS A 53 25.33 -0.80 5.68
C HIS A 53 23.96 -1.35 6.11
N VAL A 54 22.89 -1.00 5.39
CA VAL A 54 21.52 -1.45 5.68
C VAL A 54 21.30 -2.83 5.06
N LYS A 55 21.52 -3.88 5.86
CA LYS A 55 21.36 -5.26 5.40
C LYS A 55 19.92 -5.73 5.37
N THR A 56 19.08 -5.21 6.24
CA THR A 56 17.71 -5.68 6.43
C THR A 56 16.83 -4.49 6.77
N ILE A 57 15.62 -4.47 6.22
CA ILE A 57 14.59 -3.47 6.53
C ILE A 57 13.39 -4.22 7.10
N SER A 58 12.84 -3.73 8.22
CA SER A 58 11.49 -4.06 8.69
C SER A 58 10.64 -2.79 8.64
N LEU A 59 9.58 -2.83 7.84
CA LEU A 59 8.73 -1.68 7.54
C LEU A 59 7.28 -2.02 7.90
N THR A 60 6.64 -1.13 8.67
CA THR A 60 5.23 -1.22 9.05
C THR A 60 4.49 -0.01 8.54
N GLY A 61 3.43 -0.24 7.75
CA GLY A 61 2.53 0.79 7.25
C GLY A 61 1.26 0.85 8.07
N LEU A 62 0.98 2.01 8.67
CA LEU A 62 -0.23 2.28 9.44
C LEU A 62 -0.93 3.55 8.95
N VAL A 63 -2.20 3.68 9.29
CA VAL A 63 -3.01 4.86 9.04
C VAL A 63 -3.59 5.36 10.36
N GLU A 64 -3.45 6.66 10.59
CA GLU A 64 -4.14 7.37 11.67
C GLU A 64 -5.52 7.81 11.15
N HIS A 65 -6.56 7.57 11.93
CA HIS A 65 -7.93 7.93 11.58
C HIS A 65 -8.76 8.15 12.85
N VAL A 66 -9.96 8.72 12.68
CA VAL A 66 -10.95 8.75 13.76
C VAL A 66 -11.74 7.45 13.73
N ASP A 67 -11.84 6.77 14.87
CA ASP A 67 -12.70 5.61 15.03
C ASP A 67 -14.18 6.06 15.03
N ALA A 68 -14.97 5.57 14.08
CA ALA A 68 -16.35 6.01 13.88
C ALA A 68 -17.30 5.62 15.03
N ALA A 69 -16.97 4.60 15.83
CA ALA A 69 -17.79 4.15 16.94
C ALA A 69 -17.55 5.00 18.21
N THR A 70 -16.33 5.50 18.40
CA THR A 70 -15.89 6.18 19.62
C THR A 70 -15.56 7.67 19.44
N GLY A 71 -15.38 8.12 18.19
CA GLY A 71 -14.97 9.48 17.85
C GLY A 71 -13.54 9.84 18.27
N ARG A 72 -12.72 8.85 18.64
CA ARG A 72 -11.36 9.05 19.13
C ARG A 72 -10.33 8.75 18.05
N ASP A 73 -9.16 9.36 18.18
CA ASP A 73 -8.01 9.02 17.34
C ASP A 73 -7.63 7.55 17.52
N ALA A 74 -7.44 6.88 16.40
CA ALA A 74 -7.09 5.47 16.30
C ALA A 74 -5.97 5.29 15.27
N ARG A 75 -5.25 4.18 15.40
CA ARG A 75 -4.18 3.78 14.49
C ARG A 75 -4.43 2.35 14.04
N THR A 76 -4.46 2.15 12.73
CA THR A 76 -4.66 0.84 12.12
C THR A 76 -3.44 0.47 11.28
N THR A 77 -2.77 -0.62 11.66
CA THR A 77 -1.69 -1.19 10.86
C THR A 77 -2.26 -1.98 9.69
N LEU A 78 -1.94 -1.55 8.47
CA LEU A 78 -2.46 -2.13 7.23
C LEU A 78 -1.49 -3.11 6.59
N MET A 79 -0.19 -2.94 6.83
CA MET A 79 0.82 -3.87 6.33
C MET A 79 2.07 -3.88 7.21
N ALA A 80 2.78 -5.01 7.21
CA ALA A 80 4.13 -5.11 7.73
C ALA A 80 4.97 -6.05 6.84
N VAL A 81 6.20 -5.67 6.51
CA VAL A 81 7.14 -6.46 5.70
C VAL A 81 8.52 -6.40 6.32
N ALA A 82 9.28 -7.49 6.20
CA ALA A 82 10.71 -7.45 6.45
C ALA A 82 11.44 -8.23 5.36
N ALA A 83 12.54 -7.68 4.86
CA ALA A 83 13.35 -8.32 3.83
C ALA A 83 14.82 -7.95 4.00
N SER A 84 15.71 -8.86 3.60
CA SER A 84 17.12 -8.55 3.44
C SER A 84 17.34 -7.81 2.11
N ARG A 85 18.46 -7.09 2.05
CA ARG A 85 18.92 -6.39 0.85
C ARG A 85 19.14 -7.38 -0.30
N GLU A 86 19.77 -8.52 -0.01
CA GLU A 86 20.04 -9.54 -1.05
C GLU A 86 18.74 -10.09 -1.65
N GLN A 87 17.72 -10.33 -0.82
CA GLN A 87 16.41 -10.80 -1.30
C GLN A 87 15.72 -9.75 -2.18
N PHE A 88 15.79 -8.48 -1.79
CA PHE A 88 15.08 -7.42 -2.51
C PHE A 88 15.76 -7.01 -3.81
N GLU A 89 17.09 -6.95 -3.85
CA GLU A 89 17.86 -6.58 -5.05
C GLU A 89 17.74 -7.61 -6.18
N GLN A 90 17.23 -8.83 -5.90
CA GLN A 90 16.90 -9.83 -6.92
C GLN A 90 15.60 -9.52 -7.68
N LEU A 91 14.79 -8.58 -7.20
CA LEU A 91 13.51 -8.24 -7.81
C LEU A 91 13.69 -7.22 -8.95
N ASP A 92 13.13 -7.53 -10.13
CA ASP A 92 12.97 -6.53 -11.18
C ASP A 92 11.68 -5.72 -10.94
N LEU A 93 11.79 -4.65 -10.14
CA LEU A 93 10.65 -3.81 -9.75
C LEU A 93 9.90 -3.17 -10.93
N SER A 94 10.51 -3.10 -12.14
CA SER A 94 9.85 -2.56 -13.33
C SER A 94 8.79 -3.51 -13.91
N ARG A 95 8.80 -4.78 -13.50
CA ARG A 95 7.95 -5.86 -14.07
C ARG A 95 7.06 -6.55 -13.04
N VAL A 96 7.11 -6.14 -11.77
CA VAL A 96 6.34 -6.79 -10.71
C VAL A 96 4.91 -6.28 -10.62
N LYS A 97 4.05 -7.11 -10.03
CA LYS A 97 2.80 -6.67 -9.42
C LYS A 97 3.07 -6.41 -7.93
N PRO A 98 2.95 -5.18 -7.43
CA PRO A 98 3.35 -4.83 -6.06
C PRO A 98 2.73 -5.71 -4.97
N ALA A 99 1.44 -6.05 -5.10
CA ALA A 99 0.76 -6.91 -4.15
C ALA A 99 1.30 -8.36 -4.16
N ASP A 100 1.71 -8.87 -5.33
CA ASP A 100 2.36 -10.19 -5.44
C ASP A 100 3.77 -10.15 -4.85
N THR A 101 4.51 -9.06 -5.05
CA THR A 101 5.84 -8.87 -4.44
C THR A 101 5.76 -8.85 -2.92
N LEU A 102 4.81 -8.12 -2.34
CA LEU A 102 4.63 -8.13 -0.88
C LEU A 102 4.30 -9.53 -0.36
N ARG A 103 3.46 -10.30 -1.06
CA ARG A 103 3.21 -11.72 -0.72
C ARG A 103 4.47 -12.56 -0.82
N HIS A 104 5.26 -12.38 -1.89
CA HIS A 104 6.52 -13.09 -2.10
C HIS A 104 7.53 -12.80 -0.97
N LEU A 105 7.56 -11.56 -0.48
CA LEU A 105 8.38 -11.14 0.67
C LEU A 105 7.76 -11.54 2.02
N ASN A 106 6.75 -12.40 2.05
CA ASN A 106 6.03 -12.83 3.25
C ASN A 106 5.47 -11.66 4.09
N ALA A 107 5.11 -10.56 3.43
CA ALA A 107 4.50 -9.43 4.11
C ALA A 107 3.14 -9.82 4.69
N SER A 108 2.86 -9.31 5.89
CA SER A 108 1.52 -9.29 6.44
C SER A 108 0.75 -8.15 5.83
N VAL A 109 -0.37 -8.45 5.21
CA VAL A 109 -1.15 -7.47 4.45
C VAL A 109 -2.61 -7.56 4.90
N SER A 110 -3.23 -6.41 5.15
CA SER A 110 -4.64 -6.32 5.52
C SER A 110 -5.52 -6.97 4.46
N LYS A 111 -6.57 -7.67 4.91
CA LYS A 111 -7.58 -8.28 4.03
C LYS A 111 -8.43 -7.23 3.31
N ASP A 112 -8.55 -6.02 3.87
CA ASP A 112 -9.19 -4.87 3.24
C ASP A 112 -8.56 -3.58 3.79
N MET A 113 -7.56 -3.07 3.08
CA MET A 113 -6.85 -1.84 3.45
C MET A 113 -7.75 -0.60 3.39
N HIS A 114 -8.68 -0.56 2.42
CA HIS A 114 -9.57 0.58 2.23
C HIS A 114 -10.60 0.67 3.35
N ALA A 115 -11.06 -0.47 3.87
CA ALA A 115 -11.93 -0.54 5.03
C ALA A 115 -11.18 -0.46 6.38
N LEU A 116 -9.87 -0.20 6.36
CA LEU A 116 -9.03 -0.12 7.56
C LEU A 116 -9.13 -1.37 8.45
N VAL A 117 -9.17 -2.55 7.85
CA VAL A 117 -9.07 -3.81 8.60
C VAL A 117 -7.62 -3.98 9.06
N PRO A 118 -7.32 -4.18 10.36
CA PRO A 118 -5.94 -4.35 10.80
C PRO A 118 -5.36 -5.70 10.34
N ILE A 119 -4.03 -5.76 10.22
CA ILE A 119 -3.33 -7.05 10.09
C ILE A 119 -3.47 -7.88 11.37
N GLY A 120 -3.43 -9.21 11.24
CA GLY A 120 -3.48 -10.12 12.39
C GLY A 120 -2.26 -9.96 13.30
N SER A 121 -2.45 -10.09 14.62
CA SER A 121 -1.44 -9.85 15.66
C SER A 121 -0.27 -10.85 15.71
N ALA A 122 -0.29 -11.92 14.92
CA ALA A 122 0.63 -13.05 15.06
C ALA A 122 1.83 -13.06 14.11
N THR A 123 1.96 -12.11 13.19
CA THR A 123 3.02 -12.16 12.19
C THR A 123 4.07 -11.09 12.45
N SER A 124 4.99 -11.39 13.37
CA SER A 124 6.26 -10.68 13.42
C SER A 124 6.98 -10.93 12.09
N VAL A 125 7.02 -9.94 11.21
CA VAL A 125 7.89 -9.97 10.04
C VAL A 125 9.32 -9.83 10.52
N ARG A 126 10.07 -10.93 10.46
CA ARG A 126 11.49 -10.97 10.78
C ARG A 126 12.26 -10.95 9.47
N GLY A 127 13.20 -10.02 9.34
CA GLY A 127 14.20 -10.13 8.30
C GLY A 127 15.23 -11.17 8.71
N HIS A 128 15.70 -11.93 7.73
CA HIS A 128 16.84 -12.83 7.89
C HIS A 128 18.15 -12.06 7.83
#